data_AF-A0A533U4V9-F1
#
_entry.id   AF-A0A533U4V9-F1
#
_cell.length_a   1.000
_cell.length_b   1.000
_cell.length_c   1.000
_cell.angle_alpha   90.00
_cell.angle_beta   90.00
_cell.angle_gamma   90.00
#
_symmetry.space_group_name_H-M   'P 1'
#
loop_
_entity.id
_entity.type
_entity.pdbx_description
1 polymer ?
#
loop_
_entity_poly.entity_id
_entity_poly.type
_entity_poly.pdbx_seq_one_letter_code
_entity_poly.pdbx_strand_id
1 'polypeptide(L)'
;MRRFLLGGCILLPLILSSCSTTTPFTTTGPESIGLSPEEAYRLGKIKNNPYVINGKVYVPMAYEEAISYEETGIASWYGQETLDQHNGQSTAYGEVFDPSKPSAAHKYLPLPALVKVTNLETNASIIVRVNDRGPFVDNRVIDLSAEAAKRLGFYGKGTAPVKIEVLSR
;
A
#
# COMPACT_ATOMS: atom_id res chain seq x y z
N MET A 1 18.53 -85.46 18.69
CA MET A 1 18.66 -84.37 19.68
C MET A 1 19.88 -83.53 19.33
N ARG A 2 19.71 -82.32 18.79
CA ARG A 2 20.70 -81.23 18.81
C ARG A 2 20.03 -79.95 18.31
N ARG A 3 20.01 -78.94 19.19
CA ARG A 3 19.49 -77.60 18.97
C ARG A 3 20.54 -76.78 18.23
N PHE A 4 20.13 -75.90 17.32
CA PHE A 4 20.85 -74.67 16.98
C PHE A 4 19.83 -73.55 16.78
N LEU A 5 19.91 -72.54 17.65
CA LEU A 5 19.29 -71.23 17.52
C LEU A 5 20.22 -70.33 16.70
N LEU A 6 19.71 -69.64 15.69
CA LEU A 6 20.21 -68.35 15.18
C LEU A 6 18.97 -67.57 14.73
N GLY A 7 18.60 -66.46 15.38
CA GLY A 7 18.96 -65.10 14.98
C GLY A 7 18.07 -64.67 13.80
N GLY A 8 17.01 -63.88 13.95
CA GLY A 8 16.99 -62.53 14.51
C GLY A 8 16.82 -61.55 13.34
N CYS A 9 15.65 -60.92 13.23
CA CYS A 9 15.44 -59.56 12.71
C CYS A 9 13.92 -59.26 12.67
N ILE A 10 13.46 -58.60 13.73
CA ILE A 10 12.12 -57.99 13.80
C ILE A 10 12.20 -56.71 12.98
N LEU A 11 11.54 -56.68 11.82
CA LEU A 11 11.30 -55.46 11.05
C LEU A 11 10.09 -54.74 11.63
N LEU A 12 10.36 -53.71 12.42
CA LEU A 12 9.38 -52.76 12.96
C LEU A 12 9.05 -51.74 11.86
N PRO A 13 7.80 -51.62 11.37
CA PRO A 13 7.45 -50.53 10.49
C PRO A 13 7.29 -49.23 11.30
N LEU A 14 8.22 -48.31 11.12
CA LEU A 14 8.09 -46.92 11.57
C LEU A 14 6.96 -46.26 10.78
N ILE A 15 5.83 -46.02 11.46
CA ILE A 15 4.74 -45.20 10.95
C ILE A 15 5.16 -43.75 11.14
N LEU A 16 5.72 -43.13 10.09
CA LEU A 16 5.99 -41.69 10.08
C LEU A 16 4.68 -40.94 9.79
N SER A 17 4.03 -40.45 10.85
CA SER A 17 2.95 -39.47 10.74
C SER A 17 3.51 -38.14 10.24
N SER A 18 3.23 -37.81 8.99
CA SER A 18 3.53 -36.51 8.38
C SER A 18 2.50 -35.48 8.82
N CYS A 19 2.80 -34.70 9.86
CA CYS A 19 2.09 -33.45 10.15
C CYS A 19 2.57 -32.37 9.18
N SER A 20 1.78 -32.08 8.15
CA SER A 20 1.97 -30.89 7.30
C SER A 20 1.43 -29.67 8.03
N THR A 21 2.28 -28.99 8.79
CA THR A 21 1.98 -27.64 9.27
C THR A 21 2.20 -26.67 8.12
N THR A 22 1.12 -26.14 7.55
CA THR A 22 1.18 -25.02 6.61
C THR A 22 1.81 -23.83 7.33
N THR A 23 3.08 -23.59 7.11
CA THR A 23 3.76 -22.37 7.55
C THR A 23 3.12 -21.20 6.81
N PRO A 24 2.60 -20.16 7.50
CA PRO A 24 2.23 -18.93 6.83
C PRO A 24 3.47 -18.38 6.14
N PHE A 25 3.29 -17.95 4.89
CA PHE A 25 4.29 -17.41 4.00
C PHE A 25 4.99 -16.21 4.65
N THR A 26 6.05 -16.48 5.40
CA THR A 26 6.97 -15.45 5.89
C THR A 26 7.87 -15.11 4.72
N THR A 27 7.52 -14.04 4.01
CA THR A 27 8.41 -13.46 3.00
C THR A 27 9.60 -12.88 3.73
N THR A 28 10.69 -13.66 3.84
CA THR A 28 12.02 -13.14 4.14
C THR A 28 12.55 -12.44 2.89
N GLY A 29 12.00 -11.26 2.60
CA GLY A 29 12.68 -10.23 1.82
C GLY A 29 13.54 -9.38 2.76
N PRO A 30 14.47 -8.56 2.24
CA PRO A 30 15.27 -7.68 3.08
C PRO A 30 14.33 -6.81 3.91
N GLU A 31 14.56 -6.83 5.22
CA GLU A 31 13.84 -6.11 6.26
C GLU A 31 13.65 -4.65 5.83
N SER A 32 12.45 -4.31 5.37
CA SER A 32 12.15 -2.94 4.95
C SER A 32 12.19 -2.05 6.20
N ILE A 33 13.06 -1.04 6.19
CA ILE A 33 13.23 -0.06 7.26
C ILE A 33 12.02 0.90 7.29
N GLY A 34 10.82 0.37 7.54
CA GLY A 34 9.57 1.12 7.64
C GLY A 34 8.57 0.38 8.51
N LEU A 35 7.76 1.14 9.25
CA LEU A 35 6.74 0.57 10.14
C LEU A 35 5.67 -0.16 9.32
N SER A 36 5.17 -1.28 9.85
CA SER A 36 3.95 -1.86 9.29
C SER A 36 2.76 -0.91 9.51
N PRO A 37 1.70 -0.96 8.67
CA PRO A 37 0.46 -0.22 8.90
C PRO A 37 -0.14 -0.42 10.29
N GLU A 38 -0.08 -1.65 10.79
CA GLU A 38 -0.64 -2.01 12.10
C GLU A 38 0.17 -1.38 13.24
N GLU A 39 1.50 -1.38 13.14
CA GLU A 39 2.35 -0.66 14.10
C GLU A 39 2.18 0.85 13.99
N ALA A 40 2.08 1.41 12.79
CA ALA A 40 1.83 2.83 12.58
C ALA A 40 0.49 3.27 13.19
N TYR A 41 -0.56 2.44 13.06
CA TYR A 41 -1.85 2.64 13.71
C TYR A 41 -1.71 2.57 15.24
N ARG A 42 -1.11 1.51 15.78
CA ARG A 42 -0.92 1.31 17.23
C ARG A 42 -0.12 2.43 17.88
N LEU A 43 0.85 2.99 17.16
CA LEU A 43 1.69 4.09 17.62
C LEU A 43 1.07 5.47 17.38
N GLY A 44 -0.14 5.55 16.80
CA GLY A 44 -0.79 6.83 16.48
C GLY A 44 -0.04 7.66 15.44
N LYS A 45 0.76 7.02 14.58
CA LYS A 45 1.63 7.68 13.59
C LYS A 45 0.94 7.96 12.25
N ILE A 46 -0.29 7.48 12.06
CA ILE A 46 -1.09 7.78 10.87
C ILE A 46 -1.56 9.24 10.91
N LYS A 47 -1.29 9.99 9.84
CA LYS A 47 -1.64 11.42 9.77
C LYS A 47 -3.12 11.66 9.42
N ASN A 48 -4.06 11.07 10.17
CA ASN A 48 -5.50 11.35 10.07
C ASN A 48 -5.97 12.52 10.95
N ASN A 49 -5.09 13.06 11.79
CA ASN A 49 -5.34 14.30 12.53
C ASN A 49 -5.06 15.53 11.65
N PRO A 50 -5.61 16.72 11.99
CA PRO A 50 -5.24 17.98 11.36
C PRO A 50 -3.72 18.17 11.32
N TYR A 51 -3.21 18.66 10.19
CA TYR A 51 -1.77 18.83 9.96
C TYR A 51 -1.48 20.14 9.24
N VAL A 52 -0.23 20.61 9.32
CA VAL A 52 0.20 21.90 8.76
C VAL A 52 1.29 21.68 7.72
N ILE A 53 1.14 22.30 6.55
CA ILE A 53 2.15 22.36 5.49
C ILE A 53 2.29 23.81 5.05
N ASN A 54 3.50 24.37 5.11
CA ASN A 54 3.80 25.75 4.73
C ASN A 54 2.85 26.79 5.36
N GLY A 55 2.50 26.61 6.63
CA GLY A 55 1.60 27.51 7.38
C GLY A 55 0.10 27.33 7.08
N LYS A 56 -0.26 26.45 6.14
CA LYS A 56 -1.66 26.11 5.83
C LYS A 56 -2.10 24.87 6.61
N VAL A 57 -3.25 24.97 7.26
CA VAL A 57 -3.89 23.87 7.99
C VAL A 57 -4.71 23.01 7.02
N TYR A 58 -4.54 21.71 7.12
CA TYR A 58 -5.30 20.69 6.40
C TYR A 58 -6.02 19.80 7.42
N VAL A 59 -7.32 19.59 7.22
CA VAL A 59 -8.16 18.77 8.10
C VAL A 59 -8.68 17.59 7.27
N PRO A 60 -8.19 16.36 7.51
CA PRO A 60 -8.76 15.17 6.87
C PRO A 60 -10.26 15.03 7.16
N MET A 61 -11.02 14.61 6.16
CA MET A 61 -12.43 14.27 6.25
C MET A 61 -12.65 13.11 7.22
N ALA A 62 -13.82 13.09 7.84
CA ALA A 62 -14.27 11.91 8.58
C ALA A 62 -14.52 10.74 7.60
N TYR A 63 -14.42 9.50 8.08
CA TYR A 63 -14.64 8.33 7.22
C TYR A 63 -16.06 8.27 6.67
N GLU A 64 -17.04 8.70 7.46
CA GLU A 64 -18.45 8.76 7.14
C GLU A 64 -18.73 9.75 6.01
N GLU A 65 -17.97 10.86 5.96
CA GLU A 65 -18.06 11.87 4.90
C GLU A 65 -17.39 11.40 3.60
N ALA A 66 -16.31 10.63 3.72
CA ALA A 66 -15.52 10.19 2.58
C ALA A 66 -16.22 9.11 1.72
N ILE A 67 -17.19 8.35 2.26
CA ILE A 67 -17.76 7.18 1.58
C ILE A 67 -18.50 7.50 0.27
N SER A 68 -19.05 8.72 0.15
CA SER A 68 -19.70 9.22 -1.06
C SER A 68 -18.89 10.31 -1.75
N TYR A 69 -17.60 10.42 -1.43
CA TYR A 69 -16.75 11.45 -1.99
C TYR A 69 -16.44 11.18 -3.46
N GLU A 70 -16.63 12.23 -4.25
CA GLU A 70 -16.26 12.30 -5.65
C GLU A 70 -15.59 13.66 -5.90
N GLU A 71 -14.49 13.67 -6.64
CA GLU A 71 -13.85 14.91 -7.07
C GLU A 71 -13.32 14.77 -8.50
N THR A 72 -13.46 15.82 -9.30
CA THR A 72 -12.79 15.95 -10.60
C THR A 72 -11.74 17.04 -10.51
N GLY A 73 -10.55 16.77 -11.04
CA GLY A 73 -9.47 17.74 -11.06
C GLY A 73 -8.22 17.21 -11.74
N ILE A 74 -7.09 17.87 -11.50
CA ILE A 74 -5.81 17.47 -12.09
C ILE A 74 -5.08 16.49 -11.18
N ALA A 75 -4.69 15.35 -11.74
CA ALA A 75 -3.71 14.45 -11.15
C ALA A 75 -2.29 14.81 -11.59
N SER A 76 -1.33 14.57 -10.69
CA SER A 76 0.08 14.38 -11.05
C SER A 76 0.57 13.03 -10.56
N TRP A 77 1.87 12.77 -10.72
CA TRP A 77 2.50 11.57 -10.17
C TRP A 77 3.83 11.87 -9.52
N TYR A 78 4.25 10.96 -8.63
CA TYR A 78 5.53 10.97 -7.94
C TYR A 78 6.19 9.59 -7.98
N GLY A 79 7.51 9.57 -8.03
CA GLY A 79 8.33 8.39 -8.29
C GLY A 79 9.55 8.28 -7.39
N GLN A 80 10.64 7.72 -7.93
CA GLN A 80 11.87 7.44 -7.20
C GLN A 80 12.49 8.70 -6.59
N GLU A 81 12.32 9.85 -7.23
CA GLU A 81 12.77 11.15 -6.75
C GLU A 81 12.24 11.49 -5.36
N THR A 82 11.05 11.00 -5.00
CA THR A 82 10.45 11.21 -3.68
C THR A 82 11.16 10.41 -2.59
N LEU A 83 11.70 9.22 -2.90
CA LEU A 83 12.47 8.43 -1.94
C LEU A 83 13.79 9.14 -1.60
N ASP A 84 14.46 9.69 -2.60
CA ASP A 84 15.74 10.37 -2.43
C ASP A 84 15.57 11.70 -1.66
N GLN A 85 14.50 12.44 -1.95
CA GLN A 85 14.21 13.73 -1.30
C GLN A 85 13.79 13.61 0.16
N HIS A 86 13.16 12.50 0.54
CA HIS A 86 12.68 12.28 1.90
C HIS A 86 13.56 11.32 2.69
N ASN A 87 14.78 11.01 2.23
CA ASN A 87 15.68 10.04 2.86
C ASN A 87 14.99 8.69 3.18
N GLY A 88 14.11 8.22 2.28
CA GLY A 88 13.35 6.99 2.47
C GLY A 88 12.27 7.04 3.57
N GLN A 89 11.78 8.23 3.94
CA GLN A 89 10.67 8.35 4.90
C GLN A 89 9.43 7.57 4.45
N SER A 90 8.74 7.01 5.44
CA SER A 90 7.43 6.40 5.29
C SER A 90 6.40 7.41 4.78
N THR A 91 5.41 6.90 4.04
CA THR A 91 4.18 7.63 3.72
C THR A 91 3.46 8.08 4.99
N ALA A 92 2.49 8.97 4.86
CA ALA A 92 1.65 9.42 5.98
C ALA A 92 0.82 8.30 6.63
N TYR A 93 0.70 7.14 6.00
CA TYR A 93 0.11 5.93 6.57
C TYR A 93 1.12 5.02 7.29
N GLY A 94 2.43 5.31 7.16
CA GLY A 94 3.52 4.65 7.89
C GLY A 94 4.34 3.65 7.08
N GLU A 95 3.96 3.38 5.84
CA GLU A 95 4.61 2.38 4.99
C GLU A 95 5.75 2.96 4.16
N VAL A 96 6.70 2.12 3.74
CA VAL A 96 7.68 2.50 2.72
C VAL A 96 6.96 2.73 1.39
N PHE A 97 7.18 3.90 0.79
CA PHE A 97 6.67 4.18 -0.55
C PHE A 97 7.37 3.28 -1.58
N ASP A 98 6.58 2.67 -2.46
CA ASP A 98 7.09 1.85 -3.56
C ASP A 98 6.54 2.39 -4.90
N PRO A 99 7.36 3.08 -5.71
CA PRO A 99 6.91 3.67 -6.97
C PRO A 99 6.51 2.62 -8.02
N SER A 100 6.88 1.34 -7.82
CA SER A 100 6.49 0.22 -8.68
C SER A 100 5.11 -0.37 -8.34
N LYS A 101 4.46 0.11 -7.28
CA LYS A 101 3.13 -0.33 -6.86
C LYS A 101 2.08 0.78 -7.01
N PRO A 102 0.84 0.47 -7.46
CA PRO A 102 -0.23 1.46 -7.51
C PRO A 102 -0.59 1.98 -6.12
N SER A 103 -0.41 3.28 -5.89
CA SER A 103 -0.79 4.00 -4.67
C SER A 103 -1.05 5.48 -4.98
N ALA A 104 -1.56 6.22 -4.00
CA ALA A 104 -1.89 7.63 -4.16
C ALA A 104 -1.70 8.43 -2.86
N ALA A 105 -1.53 9.74 -3.03
CA ALA A 105 -1.54 10.74 -1.98
C ALA A 105 -2.76 11.67 -2.15
N HIS A 106 -3.45 11.98 -1.06
CA HIS A 106 -4.58 12.91 -1.05
C HIS A 106 -4.54 13.83 0.18
N LYS A 107 -4.98 15.09 0.01
CA LYS A 107 -4.94 16.13 1.06
C LYS A 107 -5.89 15.81 2.21
N TYR A 108 -7.10 15.36 1.87
CA TYR A 108 -8.21 15.34 2.82
C TYR A 108 -8.88 13.98 2.98
N LEU A 109 -8.54 12.98 2.16
CA LEU A 109 -9.16 11.66 2.32
C LEU A 109 -8.56 10.99 3.55
N PRO A 110 -9.36 10.27 4.35
CA PRO A 110 -8.81 9.52 5.46
C PRO A 110 -7.85 8.43 4.95
N LEU A 111 -6.85 8.08 5.76
CA LEU A 111 -5.87 7.03 5.44
C LEU A 111 -6.16 5.76 6.23
N PRO A 112 -6.12 4.58 5.61
CA PRO A 112 -6.13 4.40 4.16
C PRO A 112 -7.52 4.69 3.59
N ALA A 113 -7.60 4.91 2.29
CA ALA A 113 -8.85 4.84 1.53
C ALA A 113 -8.60 4.14 0.19
N LEU A 114 -9.57 3.36 -0.29
CA LEU A 114 -9.59 2.84 -1.65
C LEU A 114 -10.38 3.78 -2.54
N VAL A 115 -9.74 4.24 -3.62
CA VAL A 115 -10.37 5.11 -4.61
C VAL A 115 -10.23 4.52 -6.01
N LYS A 116 -11.27 4.67 -6.81
CA LYS A 116 -11.18 4.52 -8.25
C LYS A 116 -10.77 5.86 -8.84
N VAL A 117 -9.74 5.85 -9.66
CA VAL A 117 -9.28 7.02 -10.42
C VAL A 117 -9.48 6.74 -11.89
N THR A 118 -10.19 7.62 -12.57
CA THR A 118 -10.45 7.54 -14.01
C THR A 118 -9.75 8.69 -14.71
N ASN A 119 -8.86 8.40 -15.66
CA ASN A 119 -8.30 9.40 -16.57
C ASN A 119 -9.37 9.81 -17.58
N LEU A 120 -9.74 11.09 -17.57
CA LEU A 120 -10.83 11.63 -18.38
C LEU A 120 -10.47 11.80 -19.86
N GLU A 121 -9.17 11.76 -20.20
CA GLU A 121 -8.73 11.83 -21.60
C GLU A 121 -8.82 10.47 -22.30
N THR A 122 -8.60 9.38 -21.56
CA THR A 122 -8.47 8.02 -22.10
C THR A 122 -9.60 7.08 -21.67
N ASN A 123 -10.41 7.48 -20.68
CA ASN A 123 -11.36 6.64 -19.96
C ASN A 123 -10.74 5.42 -19.26
N ALA A 124 -9.40 5.33 -19.19
CA ALA A 124 -8.73 4.32 -18.40
C ALA A 124 -9.00 4.56 -16.90
N SER A 125 -9.18 3.49 -16.13
CA SER A 125 -9.36 3.61 -14.68
C SER A 125 -8.52 2.58 -13.92
N ILE A 126 -8.20 2.93 -12.68
CA ILE A 126 -7.46 2.09 -11.75
C ILE A 126 -8.02 2.27 -10.34
N ILE A 127 -8.05 1.21 -9.56
CA ILE A 127 -8.29 1.29 -8.12
C ILE A 127 -6.95 1.38 -7.42
N VAL A 128 -6.77 2.41 -6.60
CA VAL A 128 -5.55 2.67 -5.83
C VAL A 128 -5.90 2.90 -4.38
N ARG A 129 -4.94 2.58 -3.52
CA ARG A 129 -5.00 2.97 -2.12
C ARG A 129 -4.37 4.33 -1.93
N VAL A 130 -5.11 5.23 -1.31
CA VAL A 130 -4.59 6.46 -0.74
C VAL A 130 -3.91 6.11 0.58
N ASN A 131 -2.60 6.23 0.62
CA ASN A 131 -1.79 5.95 1.80
C ASN A 131 -0.83 7.10 2.15
N ASP A 132 -0.94 8.24 1.47
CA ASP A 132 -0.09 9.40 1.72
C ASP A 132 -0.82 10.75 1.66
N ARG A 133 -0.12 11.82 2.02
CA ARG A 133 -0.61 13.22 2.05
C ARG A 133 0.02 14.04 0.94
N GLY A 134 -0.78 14.90 0.34
CA GLY A 134 -0.43 15.69 -0.84
C GLY A 134 -1.53 15.58 -1.90
N PRO A 135 -1.36 16.12 -3.11
CA PRO A 135 -0.28 17.03 -3.53
C PRO A 135 -0.29 18.33 -2.71
N PHE A 136 0.84 19.01 -2.54
CA PHE A 136 0.86 20.39 -1.99
C PHE A 136 1.11 21.45 -3.06
N VAL A 137 1.01 21.03 -4.33
CA VAL A 137 0.93 21.92 -5.47
C VAL A 137 -0.52 22.36 -5.66
N ASP A 138 -0.73 23.65 -5.87
CA ASP A 138 -2.07 24.19 -6.13
C ASP A 138 -2.68 23.60 -7.40
N ASN A 139 -4.01 23.55 -7.44
CA ASN A 139 -4.82 23.00 -8.54
C ASN A 139 -4.68 21.49 -8.82
N ARG A 140 -3.96 20.75 -7.98
CA ARG A 140 -3.90 19.28 -8.05
C ARG A 140 -4.74 18.64 -6.96
N VAL A 141 -5.50 17.61 -7.33
CA VAL A 141 -6.43 16.91 -6.43
C VAL A 141 -5.82 15.63 -5.88
N ILE A 142 -5.03 14.92 -6.70
CA ILE A 142 -4.41 13.65 -6.31
C ILE A 142 -3.01 13.50 -6.91
N ASP A 143 -2.13 12.88 -6.15
CA ASP A 143 -0.79 12.51 -6.58
C ASP A 143 -0.72 10.99 -6.66
N LEU A 144 -0.44 10.45 -7.84
CA LEU A 144 -0.40 9.00 -8.09
C LEU A 144 1.04 8.48 -8.06
N SER A 145 1.22 7.20 -7.72
CA SER A 145 2.54 6.59 -7.92
C SER A 145 2.88 6.50 -9.41
N ALA A 146 4.18 6.47 -9.72
CA ALA A 146 4.68 6.26 -11.09
C ALA A 146 4.01 5.05 -11.78
N GLU A 147 3.83 3.93 -11.08
CA GLU A 147 3.12 2.76 -11.62
C GLU A 147 1.65 3.05 -11.94
N ALA A 148 0.91 3.74 -11.06
CA ALA A 148 -0.49 4.08 -11.32
C ALA A 148 -0.61 5.04 -12.53
N ALA A 149 0.31 5.99 -12.67
CA ALA A 149 0.35 6.92 -13.80
C ALA A 149 0.68 6.23 -15.13
N LYS A 150 1.53 5.20 -15.12
CA LYS A 150 1.80 4.35 -16.31
C LYS A 150 0.54 3.62 -16.74
N ARG A 151 -0.17 2.99 -15.80
CA ARG A 151 -1.42 2.25 -16.08
C ARG A 151 -2.55 3.15 -16.58
N LEU A 152 -2.63 4.37 -16.06
CA LEU A 152 -3.60 5.39 -16.52
C LEU A 152 -3.18 6.12 -17.79
N GLY A 153 -1.99 5.87 -18.32
CA GLY A 153 -1.53 6.41 -19.60
C GLY A 153 -1.14 7.89 -19.59
N PHE A 154 -0.73 8.44 -18.44
CA PHE A 154 -0.29 9.84 -18.35
C PHE A 154 1.12 10.03 -17.79
N TYR A 155 1.85 8.95 -17.49
CA TYR A 155 3.24 9.01 -16.97
C TYR A 155 4.13 9.99 -17.75
N GLY A 156 4.20 9.85 -19.08
CA GLY A 156 5.02 10.73 -19.93
C GLY A 156 4.49 12.17 -20.06
N LYS A 157 3.20 12.41 -19.81
CA LYS A 157 2.59 13.76 -19.83
C LYS A 157 2.82 14.52 -18.53
N GLY A 158 3.08 13.81 -17.43
CA GLY A 158 3.24 14.38 -16.09
C GLY A 158 1.91 14.59 -15.35
N THR A 159 0.88 15.08 -16.04
CA THR A 159 -0.44 15.35 -15.46
C THR A 159 -1.58 14.84 -16.33
N ALA A 160 -2.75 14.62 -15.74
CA ALA A 160 -3.99 14.33 -16.46
C ALA A 160 -5.23 14.85 -15.70
N PRO A 161 -6.30 15.25 -16.40
CA PRO A 161 -7.60 15.42 -15.76
C PRO A 161 -8.15 14.05 -15.35
N VAL A 162 -8.57 13.94 -14.09
CA VAL A 162 -9.09 12.70 -13.51
C VAL A 162 -10.39 12.91 -12.76
N LYS A 163 -11.17 11.84 -12.64
CA LYS A 163 -12.26 11.67 -11.68
C LYS A 163 -11.82 10.71 -10.58
N ILE A 164 -12.03 11.08 -9.32
CA ILE A 164 -11.78 10.27 -8.12
C ILE A 164 -13.12 9.86 -7.54
N GLU A 165 -13.28 8.58 -7.23
CA GLU A 165 -14.48 8.02 -6.60
C GLU A 165 -14.03 7.16 -5.40
N VAL A 166 -14.44 7.47 -4.17
CA VAL A 166 -14.14 6.62 -3.01
C VAL A 166 -14.99 5.35 -3.06
N LEU A 167 -14.35 4.20 -2.79
CA LEU A 167 -15.00 2.88 -2.78
C LEU A 167 -15.16 2.33 -1.36
N SER A 168 -14.10 2.46 -0.54
CA SER A 168 -14.08 1.99 0.84
C SER A 168 -12.90 2.57 1.62
N ARG A 169 -12.81 2.23 2.91
CA ARG A 169 -11.58 2.32 3.70
C ARG A 169 -10.68 1.12 3.47
#